data_AF-A0A920DSF6-F1
#
_entry.id   AF-A0A920DSF6-F1
#
_cell.length_a   1.000
_cell.length_b   1.000
_cell.length_c   1.000
_cell.angle_alpha   90.00
_cell.angle_beta   90.00
_cell.angle_gamma   90.00
#
_symmetry.space_group_name_H-M   'P 1'
#
loop_
_entity.id
_entity.type
_entity.pdbx_description
1 polymer ?
#
loop_
_entity_poly.entity_id
_entity_poly.type
_entity_poly.pdbx_seq_one_letter_code
_entity_poly.pdbx_strand_id
1 'polypeptide(L)' 'MTVKKTLLVLGDSNKNVYLSSRNLQHTNVVTASELSTYTILNSGVVLLTEGAVEKIENILS' A
#
# COMPACT_ATOMS: atom_id res chain seq x y z
N MET A 1 -13.91 18.79 5.98
CA MET A 1 -12.61 18.09 6.10
C MET A 1 -12.81 16.66 5.59
N THR A 2 -12.39 16.36 4.37
CA THR A 2 -12.63 15.07 3.71
C THR A 2 -11.57 14.05 4.14
N VAL A 3 -12.01 12.95 4.78
CA VAL A 3 -11.14 11.84 5.14
C VAL A 3 -10.66 11.16 3.86
N LYS A 4 -9.35 11.15 3.62
CA LYS A 4 -8.75 10.61 2.39
C LYS A 4 -8.47 9.11 2.53
N LYS A 5 -8.79 8.35 1.48
CA LYS A 5 -8.41 6.93 1.40
C LYS A 5 -6.90 6.83 1.21
N THR A 6 -6.23 6.09 2.09
CA THR A 6 -4.78 5.91 2.05
C THR A 6 -4.45 4.48 1.62
N LEU A 7 -3.52 4.35 0.70
CA LEU A 7 -2.94 3.06 0.30
C LEU A 7 -1.50 2.99 0.81
N LEU A 8 -1.19 1.96 1.59
CA LEU A 8 0.17 1.70 2.08
C LEU A 8 0.72 0.46 1.38
N VAL A 9 1.85 0.62 0.70
CA VAL A 9 2.50 -0.43 -0.07
C VAL A 9 3.75 -0.91 0.66
N LEU A 10 3.76 -2.19 1.02
CA LEU A 10 4.87 -2.85 1.71
C LEU A 10 5.72 -3.65 0.71
N GLY A 11 7.04 -3.60 0.88
CA GLY A 11 7.94 -4.49 0.16
C GLY A 11 7.72 -5.96 0.54
N ASP A 12 7.72 -6.24 1.84
CA ASP A 12 7.51 -7.59 2.38
C ASP A 12 6.22 -7.70 3.20
N SER A 13 5.64 -8.89 3.21
CA SER A 13 4.46 -9.17 4.02
C SER A 13 4.82 -9.08 5.51
N ASN A 14 4.36 -8.01 6.16
CA ASN A 14 4.51 -7.83 7.59
C ASN A 14 3.15 -7.97 8.28
N LYS A 15 2.95 -9.12 8.95
CA LYS A 15 1.70 -9.45 9.65
C LYS A 15 1.31 -8.42 10.70
N ASN A 16 2.28 -7.84 11.42
CA ASN A 16 1.98 -6.88 12.47
C ASN A 16 1.41 -5.59 11.87
N VAL A 17 2.06 -5.05 10.83
CA VAL A 17 1.59 -3.85 10.14
C VAL A 17 0.23 -4.10 9.48
N TYR A 18 0.05 -5.27 8.86
CA TYR A 18 -1.22 -5.66 8.26
C TYR A 18 -2.35 -5.77 9.31
N LEU A 19 -2.11 -6.38 10.47
CA LEU A 19 -3.11 -6.50 11.53
C LEU A 19 -3.41 -5.15 12.20
N SER A 20 -2.41 -4.31 12.43
CA SER A 20 -2.58 -2.98 13.04
C SER A 20 -3.33 -2.01 12.11
N SER A 21 -3.08 -2.09 10.81
CA SER A 21 -3.73 -1.23 9.82
C SER A 21 -5.21 -1.55 9.58
N ARG A 22 -5.65 -2.78 9.87
CA ARG A 22 -7.08 -3.15 9.82
C ARG A 22 -7.96 -2.35 10.77
N ASN A 23 -7.38 -1.75 11.82
CA ASN A 23 -8.12 -0.90 12.75
C ASN A 23 -8.32 0.53 12.24
N LEU A 24 -7.63 0.93 11.17
CA LEU A 24 -7.69 2.27 10.59
C LEU A 24 -8.73 2.31 9.48
N GLN A 25 -9.80 3.07 9.70
CA GLN A 25 -10.81 3.28 8.67
C GLN A 25 -10.20 4.04 7.48
N HIS A 26 -10.56 3.61 6.26
CA HIS A 26 -10.11 4.21 4.99
C HIS A 26 -8.61 4.04 4.69
N THR A 27 -7.94 3.11 5.36
CA THR A 27 -6.58 2.68 5.04
C THR A 27 -6.61 1.29 4.42
N ASN A 28 -5.96 1.12 3.28
CA ASN A 28 -5.74 -0.18 2.66
C ASN A 28 -4.25 -0.48 2.64
N VAL A 29 -3.88 -1.71 2.98
CA VAL A 29 -2.49 -2.15 3.03
C VAL A 29 -2.30 -3.31 2.08
N VAL A 30 -1.38 -3.13 1.14
CA VAL A 30 -1.07 -4.10 0.08
C VAL A 30 0.43 -4.34 0.02
N THR A 31 0.82 -5.52 -0.45
CA THR A 31 2.22 -5.80 -0.78
C THR A 31 2.53 -5.34 -2.20
N ALA A 32 3.80 -5.10 -2.52
CA ALA A 32 4.23 -4.75 -3.87
C ALA A 32 3.80 -5.79 -4.92
N SER A 33 3.74 -7.08 -4.53
CA SER A 33 3.28 -8.18 -5.38
C SER A 33 1.77 -8.15 -5.66
N GLU A 34 0.97 -7.59 -4.77
CA GLU A 34 -0.50 -7.51 -4.87
C GLU A 34 -0.97 -6.12 -5.35
N LEU A 35 -0.03 -5.29 -5.82
CA LEU A 35 -0.34 -3.96 -6.32
C LEU A 35 -1.13 -4.06 -7.63
N SER A 36 -2.16 -3.22 -7.77
CA SER A 36 -3.03 -3.20 -8.95
C SER A 36 -3.40 -1.77 -9.32
N THR A 37 -3.62 -1.49 -10.60
CA THR A 37 -3.99 -0.14 -11.06
C THR A 37 -5.27 0.37 -10.39
N TYR A 38 -6.22 -0.53 -10.10
CA TYR A 38 -7.44 -0.20 -9.38
C TYR A 38 -7.21 0.28 -7.95
N THR A 39 -6.30 -0.38 -7.21
CA THR A 39 -6.02 0.01 -5.82
C THR A 39 -5.34 1.38 -5.75
N ILE A 40 -4.51 1.70 -6.75
CA ILE A 40 -3.90 3.03 -6.91
C ILE A 40 -4.97 4.07 -7.22
N LEU A 41 -5.83 3.85 -8.23
CA LEU A 41 -6.88 4.79 -8.63
C LEU A 41 -7.94 5.03 -7.55
N ASN A 42 -8.26 4.02 -6.74
CA ASN A 42 -9.21 4.14 -5.62
C ASN A 42 -8.59 4.84 -4.38
N SER A 43 -7.28 5.06 -4.35
CA SER A 43 -6.59 5.72 -3.26
C SER A 43 -6.46 7.23 -3.50
N GLY A 44 -6.63 8.03 -2.44
CA GLY A 44 -6.41 9.48 -2.48
C GLY A 44 -5.00 9.89 -2.05
N VAL A 45 -4.28 9.01 -1.34
CA VAL A 45 -2.90 9.17 -0.91
C VAL A 45 -2.21 7.80 -0.99
N VAL A 46 -1.04 7.74 -1.62
CA VAL A 46 -0.22 6.52 -1.71
C VAL A 46 1.03 6.70 -0.86
N LEU A 47 1.28 5.75 0.03
CA LEU A 47 2.47 5.66 0.87
C LEU A 47 3.27 4.44 0.45
N LEU A 48 4.49 4.67 -0.04
CA LEU A 48 5.40 3.63 -0.50
C LEU A 48 6.49 3.44 0.55
N THR A 49 6.77 2.19 0.90
CA THR A 49 7.94 1.84 1.72
C THR A 49 9.15 1.68 0.81
N GLU A 50 10.36 1.95 1.33
CA GLU A 50 11.60 1.85 0.55
C GLU A 50 11.75 0.47 -0.13
N GLY A 51 11.52 -0.62 0.61
CA GLY A 51 11.54 -1.97 0.04
C GLY A 51 10.39 -2.29 -0.93
N ALA A 52 9.32 -1.48 -0.98
CA ALA A 52 8.30 -1.60 -2.02
C ALA A 52 8.75 -0.96 -3.33
N VAL A 53 9.46 0.16 -3.27
CA VAL A 53 9.94 0.88 -4.46
C VAL A 53 10.89 0.01 -5.25
N GLU A 54 11.89 -0.59 -4.59
CA GLU A 54 12.85 -1.50 -5.24
C GLU A 54 12.16 -2.69 -5.92
N LYS A 55 11.13 -3.27 -5.29
CA LYS A 55 10.39 -4.38 -5.88
C LYS A 55 9.54 -3.96 -7.08
N ILE A 56 8.92 -2.78 -7.01
CA ILE A 56 8.12 -2.25 -8.11
C ILE A 56 9.04 -1.95 -9.31
N GLU A 57 10.20 -1.33 -9.08
CA GLU A 57 11.19 -1.09 -10.14
C GLU A 57 11.66 -2.39 -10.80
N ASN A 58 11.96 -3.44 -10.02
CA ASN A 58 12.34 -4.74 -10.56
C ASN A 58 11.23 -5.43 -11.37
N ILE A 59 9.94 -5.19 -11.07
CA ILE A 59 8.82 -5.76 -11.84
C ILE A 59 8.62 -5.03 -13.18
N LEU A 60 8.96 -3.74 -13.25
CA LEU A 60 8.75 -2.86 -14.40
C LEU A 60 9.99 -2.67 -15.28
N SER A 61 11.17 -3.11 -14.82
CA SER A 61 12.44 -3.11 -15.58
C SER A 61 12.48 -4.25 -16.58
#